data_AF-A0A651HVW5-F1
#
_entry.id   AF-A0A651HVW5-F1
#
_cell.length_a   1.000
_cell.length_b   1.000
_cell.length_c   1.000
_cell.angle_alpha   90.00
_cell.angle_beta   90.00
_cell.angle_gamma   90.00
#
_symmetry.space_group_name_H-M   'P 1'
#
loop_
_entity.id
_entity.type
_entity.pdbx_description
1 polymer ?
#
loop_
_entity_poly.entity_id
_entity_poly.type
_entity_poly.pdbx_seq_one_letter_code
_entity_poly.pdbx_strand_id
1 'polypeptide(L)'
;MHPDHRVWTDLRVWAPAAHRVEVESAEHRMPMSPEAGGWWSASLPTRAEGTPYAFVVDGHGPFPDPRSPWQPEGVHGPSRTLPPEPFPWSDQGFQAVPLGAAVIYELHIGTFTEGGTFGSAIPRLDHLVELGVTHVELMPVAHFAGDRGWGYDGVALYAPHAAYGGPEGMKRFVDACHRRGLAVLLDVVYNHLGPEGNYLAHFGPYFTEHYSTPWGAAVNLDGPGSHEVRRFFLDNARMWLRDYHVDGLRVDAIQAFHDRSALHFMEELAEEVHRLGQGLGRHLVIIAESDLNDPRTTLPPEAGGHGVDAQWSDDFHHALHALITGEEEGYYGDFGGMESLARALEEGFVQTGGLSRYRGRSHGRPLAEPRGERLVCFAQNHDQIGNRPGGDRLGHLISRRELKAVLAVTLLGPHIPLLFQGEEWAAGSPFQYFTDLREPGLGRAVAEGRRREFAAFGWDPEEVPDPQDPETHRRSVLDWNEREKEGHREILEWTRVLLRLRNSEPDFRDGEMARVRWSDTNQWLLMARGRFQVGVNLGPGECVVPVPDSAALTPLLVSSGGVRWENGGAFLPPGGVVVFRTG
;
A
#
# COMPACT_ATOMS: atom_id res chain seq x y z
N MET A 1 11.60 2.97 46.79
CA MET A 1 11.15 2.10 45.67
C MET A 1 10.89 0.73 46.25
N HIS A 2 9.63 0.32 46.32
CA HIS A 2 9.27 -1.04 46.75
C HIS A 2 9.64 -2.04 45.65
N PRO A 3 10.33 -3.16 45.97
CA PRO A 3 10.43 -4.30 45.05
C PRO A 3 9.14 -5.12 45.14
N ASP A 4 8.74 -5.79 44.05
CA ASP A 4 7.67 -6.79 43.96
C ASP A 4 6.22 -6.39 43.58
N HIS A 5 6.00 -5.32 42.81
CA HIS A 5 4.84 -5.34 41.90
C HIS A 5 5.21 -6.08 40.61
N ARG A 6 5.18 -7.41 40.65
CA ARG A 6 5.27 -8.22 39.42
C ARG A 6 3.97 -8.03 38.64
N VAL A 7 4.05 -7.34 37.51
CA VAL A 7 2.97 -7.33 36.51
C VAL A 7 2.96 -8.70 35.84
N TRP A 8 1.78 -9.25 35.59
CA TRP A 8 1.61 -10.53 34.91
C TRP A 8 0.97 -10.29 33.55
N THR A 9 1.45 -10.98 32.52
CA THR A 9 0.81 -11.02 31.21
C THR A 9 0.17 -12.38 31.01
N ASP A 10 -1.12 -12.38 30.66
CA ASP A 10 -1.83 -13.59 30.28
C ASP A 10 -1.50 -13.93 28.83
N LEU A 11 -0.85 -15.07 28.64
CA LEU A 11 -0.50 -15.62 27.34
C LEU A 11 -1.57 -16.61 26.93
N ARG A 12 -2.00 -16.54 25.66
CA ARG A 12 -2.94 -17.49 25.08
C ARG A 12 -2.46 -17.91 23.70
N VAL A 13 -2.57 -19.20 23.39
CA VAL A 13 -2.26 -19.71 22.05
C VAL A 13 -3.30 -20.76 21.62
N TRP A 14 -3.73 -20.68 20.37
CA TRP A 14 -4.63 -21.66 19.78
C TRP A 14 -3.82 -22.82 19.21
N ALA A 15 -3.96 -23.99 19.83
CA ALA A 15 -3.29 -25.21 19.41
C ALA A 15 -4.25 -26.40 19.55
N PRO A 16 -5.26 -26.53 18.67
CA PRO A 16 -6.42 -27.38 18.90
C PRO A 16 -6.11 -28.88 18.85
N ALA A 17 -5.05 -29.27 18.14
CA ALA A 17 -4.62 -30.65 18.02
C ALA A 17 -3.57 -31.05 19.08
N ALA A 18 -3.06 -30.10 19.87
CA ALA A 18 -2.01 -30.36 20.82
C ALA A 18 -2.52 -31.16 22.02
N HIS A 19 -1.65 -32.02 22.58
CA HIS A 19 -1.91 -32.73 23.84
C HIS A 19 -1.25 -32.05 25.04
N ARG A 20 -0.16 -31.33 24.80
CA ARG A 20 0.56 -30.55 25.81
C ARG A 20 1.13 -29.29 25.17
N VAL A 21 0.84 -28.15 25.78
CA VAL A 21 1.50 -26.89 25.47
C VAL A 21 2.21 -26.37 26.71
N GLU A 22 3.43 -25.89 26.54
CA GLU A 22 4.23 -25.26 27.58
C GLU A 22 4.69 -23.88 27.09
N VAL A 23 4.87 -22.93 28.01
CA VAL A 23 5.59 -21.69 27.74
C VAL A 23 6.98 -21.80 28.34
N GLU A 24 7.98 -21.50 27.53
CA GLU A 24 9.40 -21.45 27.89
C GLU A 24 9.86 -20.00 27.91
N SER A 25 10.52 -19.60 28.99
CA SER A 25 11.19 -18.32 29.20
C SER A 25 12.58 -18.61 29.77
N ALA A 26 13.46 -17.61 29.84
CA ALA A 26 14.84 -17.79 30.33
C ALA A 26 14.93 -18.45 31.73
N GLU A 27 13.92 -18.26 32.58
CA GLU A 27 13.92 -18.74 33.97
C GLU A 27 12.97 -19.91 34.22
N HIS A 28 11.98 -20.10 33.34
CA HIS A 28 10.86 -21.01 33.59
C HIS A 28 10.41 -21.70 32.32
N ARG A 29 10.18 -23.01 32.44
CA ARG A 29 9.34 -23.77 31.52
C ARG A 29 8.14 -24.27 32.31
N MET A 30 6.94 -23.87 31.89
CA MET A 30 5.71 -24.17 32.62
C MET A 30 4.61 -24.70 31.70
N PRO A 31 3.85 -25.71 32.15
CA PRO A 31 2.69 -26.18 31.39
C PRO A 31 1.62 -25.10 31.32
N MET A 32 1.01 -24.96 30.15
CA MET A 32 -0.17 -24.14 29.94
C MET A 32 -1.43 -24.95 30.28
N SER A 33 -2.48 -24.27 30.73
CA SER A 33 -3.79 -24.87 31.01
C SER A 33 -4.62 -24.95 29.73
N PRO A 34 -5.22 -26.11 29.40
CA PRO A 34 -6.14 -26.19 28.27
C PRO A 34 -7.44 -25.45 28.56
N GLU A 35 -7.98 -24.78 27.55
CA GLU A 35 -9.24 -24.04 27.54
C GLU A 35 -10.20 -24.62 26.49
N ALA A 36 -11.43 -24.11 26.47
CA ALA A 36 -12.41 -24.48 25.45
C ALA A 36 -11.93 -24.11 24.04
N GLY A 37 -12.34 -24.88 23.03
CA GLY A 37 -12.07 -24.57 21.62
C GLY A 37 -10.63 -24.82 21.14
N GLY A 38 -9.80 -25.51 21.94
CA GLY A 38 -8.41 -25.80 21.57
C GLY A 38 -7.41 -24.70 21.94
N TRP A 39 -7.83 -23.77 22.79
CA TRP A 39 -6.99 -22.72 23.35
C TRP A 39 -6.19 -23.21 24.55
N TRP A 40 -5.05 -22.58 24.80
CA TRP A 40 -4.17 -22.85 25.95
C TRP A 40 -3.77 -21.53 26.59
N SER A 41 -3.69 -21.47 27.92
CA SER A 41 -3.32 -20.25 28.64
C SER A 41 -2.32 -20.44 29.77
N ALA A 42 -1.53 -19.41 30.03
CA ALA A 42 -0.62 -19.31 31.16
C ALA A 42 -0.36 -17.83 31.50
N SER A 43 -0.08 -17.55 32.77
CA SER A 43 0.30 -16.20 33.20
C SER A 43 1.82 -16.14 33.41
N LEU A 44 2.49 -15.25 32.67
CA LEU A 44 3.93 -15.06 32.74
C LEU A 44 4.27 -13.76 33.50
N PRO A 45 5.23 -13.77 34.44
CA PRO A 45 5.73 -12.53 35.03
C PRO A 45 6.36 -11.63 33.95
N THR A 46 5.90 -10.39 33.86
CA THR A 46 6.40 -9.38 32.91
C THR A 46 7.40 -8.46 33.59
N ARG A 47 8.59 -8.35 32.99
CA ARG A 47 9.64 -7.40 33.39
C ARG A 47 9.38 -6.02 32.78
N ALA A 48 10.06 -5.01 33.31
CA ALA A 48 9.94 -3.63 32.81
C ALA A 48 10.31 -3.52 31.32
N GLU A 49 11.33 -4.26 30.89
CA GLU A 49 11.82 -4.34 29.51
C GLU A 49 11.08 -5.37 28.63
N GLY A 50 10.05 -6.01 29.17
CA GLY A 50 9.39 -7.16 28.56
C GLY A 50 10.11 -8.49 28.87
N THR A 51 9.35 -9.58 28.91
CA THR A 51 9.89 -10.92 29.19
C THR A 51 9.99 -11.73 27.90
N PRO A 52 11.17 -12.28 27.54
CA PRO A 52 11.29 -13.21 26.43
C PRO A 52 10.58 -14.53 26.73
N TYR A 53 9.82 -15.05 25.77
CA TYR A 53 9.10 -16.31 25.84
C TYR A 53 8.91 -16.97 24.48
N ALA A 54 8.62 -18.27 24.50
CA ALA A 54 8.27 -19.05 23.33
C ALA A 54 7.38 -20.24 23.75
N PHE A 55 6.68 -20.85 22.81
CA PHE A 55 5.82 -22.00 23.08
C PHE A 55 6.46 -23.32 22.67
N VAL A 56 6.23 -24.36 23.47
CA VAL A 56 6.60 -25.74 23.15
C VAL A 56 5.32 -26.55 23.00
N VAL A 57 5.11 -27.12 21.81
CA VAL A 57 3.88 -27.85 21.45
C VAL A 57 4.21 -29.32 21.27
N ASP A 58 3.64 -30.19 22.11
CA ASP A 58 3.90 -31.63 22.13
C ASP A 58 5.39 -32.03 22.18
N GLY A 59 6.22 -31.17 22.78
CA GLY A 59 7.66 -31.37 22.88
C GLY A 59 8.47 -30.84 21.69
N HIS A 60 7.83 -30.26 20.68
CA HIS A 60 8.46 -29.57 19.57
C HIS A 60 8.57 -28.06 19.82
N GLY A 61 9.63 -27.44 19.28
CA GLY A 61 9.97 -26.05 19.50
C GLY A 61 11.27 -25.89 20.32
N PRO A 62 11.46 -24.77 21.02
CA PRO A 62 10.49 -23.68 21.22
C PRO A 62 10.20 -22.89 19.93
N PHE A 63 8.94 -22.49 19.75
CA PHE A 63 8.45 -21.68 18.62
C PHE A 63 8.05 -20.28 19.12
N PRO A 64 8.29 -19.21 18.33
CA PRO A 64 7.74 -17.89 18.65
C PRO A 64 6.21 -17.91 18.67
N ASP A 65 5.64 -16.96 19.40
CA ASP A 65 4.20 -16.76 19.49
C ASP A 65 3.61 -16.34 18.13
N PRO A 66 2.60 -17.06 17.59
CA PRO A 66 1.82 -16.64 16.43
C PRO A 66 1.28 -15.20 16.53
N ARG A 67 0.95 -14.75 17.73
CA ARG A 67 0.46 -13.41 18.07
C ARG A 67 1.51 -12.58 18.79
N SER A 68 2.80 -12.84 18.53
CA SER A 68 3.92 -12.13 19.14
C SER A 68 3.74 -10.61 19.03
N PRO A 69 3.75 -9.86 20.14
CA PRO A 69 3.66 -8.41 20.07
C PRO A 69 5.03 -7.77 19.77
N TRP A 70 6.13 -8.52 19.89
CA TRP A 70 7.48 -8.05 19.60
C TRP A 70 8.46 -9.21 19.36
N GLN A 71 9.22 -9.12 18.25
CA GLN A 71 10.28 -10.08 17.88
C GLN A 71 11.65 -9.38 17.77
N PRO A 72 12.32 -9.04 18.90
CA PRO A 72 13.60 -8.34 18.86
C PRO A 72 14.79 -9.18 18.35
N GLU A 73 14.68 -10.50 18.44
CA GLU A 73 15.77 -11.44 18.13
C GLU A 73 15.55 -12.18 16.79
N GLY A 74 14.72 -11.60 15.91
CA GLY A 74 14.38 -12.14 14.59
C GLY A 74 13.19 -13.11 14.61
N VAL A 75 12.82 -13.60 13.43
CA VAL A 75 11.64 -14.46 13.23
C VAL A 75 11.75 -15.84 13.89
N HIS A 76 12.96 -16.32 14.20
CA HIS A 76 13.19 -17.58 14.91
C HIS A 76 13.41 -17.39 16.42
N GLY A 77 13.67 -16.15 16.84
CA GLY A 77 13.97 -15.82 18.24
C GLY A 77 12.73 -15.86 19.13
N PRO A 78 12.91 -15.86 20.46
CA PRO A 78 11.80 -15.79 21.39
C PRO A 78 11.00 -14.50 21.18
N SER A 79 9.68 -14.63 21.30
CA SER A 79 8.78 -13.49 21.42
C SER A 79 9.03 -12.74 22.71
N ARG A 80 8.65 -11.46 22.76
CA ARG A 80 8.82 -10.66 23.96
C ARG A 80 7.53 -9.94 24.28
N THR A 81 7.08 -10.02 25.54
CA THR A 81 5.93 -9.22 26.00
C THR A 81 6.26 -7.73 25.86
N LEU A 82 5.25 -6.89 25.67
CA LEU A 82 5.46 -5.45 25.72
C LEU A 82 5.76 -5.00 27.16
N PRO A 83 6.49 -3.87 27.32
CA PRO A 83 6.59 -3.18 28.60
C PRO A 83 5.19 -2.92 29.19
N PRO A 84 5.03 -2.99 30.53
CA PRO A 84 3.73 -2.82 31.18
C PRO A 84 3.23 -1.37 31.18
N GLU A 85 4.13 -0.40 30.98
CA GLU A 85 3.75 1.01 30.90
C GLU A 85 3.13 1.31 29.52
N PRO A 86 1.92 1.89 29.48
CA PRO A 86 1.28 2.22 28.22
C PRO A 86 2.01 3.37 27.51
N PHE A 87 1.97 3.35 26.18
CA PHE A 87 2.53 4.44 25.37
C PHE A 87 1.73 5.75 25.59
N PRO A 88 2.40 6.90 25.84
CA PRO A 88 1.73 8.15 26.14
C PRO A 88 1.29 8.88 24.86
N TRP A 89 0.20 8.41 24.24
CA TRP A 89 -0.41 9.04 23.06
C TRP A 89 -0.77 10.51 23.30
N SER A 90 -0.59 11.34 22.27
CA SER A 90 -0.87 12.79 22.27
C SER A 90 -1.83 13.22 21.15
N ASP A 91 -2.55 12.24 20.58
CA ASP A 91 -3.41 12.37 19.41
C ASP A 91 -4.91 12.49 19.77
N GLN A 92 -5.22 12.86 21.02
CA GLN A 92 -6.60 12.95 21.45
C GLN A 92 -7.40 13.93 20.59
N GLY A 93 -8.48 13.44 19.98
CA GLY A 93 -9.35 14.23 19.11
C GLY A 93 -8.89 14.34 17.66
N PHE A 94 -7.77 13.71 17.27
CA PHE A 94 -7.41 13.58 15.86
C PHE A 94 -8.51 12.83 15.09
N GLN A 95 -8.81 13.31 13.89
CA GLN A 95 -9.67 12.65 12.92
C GLN A 95 -9.06 12.83 11.54
N ALA A 96 -8.97 11.72 10.81
CA ALA A 96 -8.48 11.72 9.44
C ALA A 96 -9.38 12.58 8.53
N VAL A 97 -8.77 13.21 7.53
CA VAL A 97 -9.51 13.76 6.39
C VAL A 97 -10.30 12.61 5.75
N PRO A 98 -11.56 12.80 5.32
CA PRO A 98 -12.31 11.72 4.66
C PRO A 98 -11.55 11.12 3.47
N LEU A 99 -11.57 9.80 3.34
CA LEU A 99 -10.78 9.07 2.32
C LEU A 99 -11.03 9.58 0.89
N GLY A 100 -12.28 9.91 0.53
CA GLY A 100 -12.60 10.47 -0.80
C GLY A 100 -11.90 11.80 -1.13
N ALA A 101 -11.45 12.54 -0.11
CA ALA A 101 -10.69 13.77 -0.24
C ALA A 101 -9.18 13.57 0.00
N ALA A 102 -8.73 12.32 0.16
CA ALA A 102 -7.35 12.00 0.48
C ALA A 102 -6.40 12.33 -0.67
N VAL A 103 -5.15 12.48 -0.26
CA VAL A 103 -3.92 12.44 -1.07
C VAL A 103 -3.02 11.50 -0.30
N ILE A 104 -2.83 10.31 -0.86
CA ILE A 104 -2.08 9.21 -0.25
C ILE A 104 -0.61 9.32 -0.65
N TYR A 105 0.29 9.11 0.29
CA TYR A 105 1.73 9.03 0.06
C TYR A 105 2.23 7.67 0.55
N GLU A 106 2.51 6.77 -0.38
CA GLU A 106 3.06 5.46 -0.08
C GLU A 106 4.54 5.58 0.26
N LEU A 107 4.93 5.01 1.40
CA LEU A 107 6.32 5.01 1.86
C LEU A 107 6.77 3.68 2.43
N HIS A 108 8.04 3.38 2.19
CA HIS A 108 8.76 2.22 2.70
C HIS A 108 9.73 2.68 3.79
N ILE A 109 9.48 2.28 5.04
CA ILE A 109 10.27 2.75 6.19
C ILE A 109 11.78 2.51 6.02
N GLY A 110 12.16 1.34 5.49
CA GLY A 110 13.56 0.96 5.32
C GLY A 110 14.33 1.73 4.24
N THR A 111 13.66 2.50 3.37
CA THR A 111 14.32 3.24 2.27
C THR A 111 13.90 4.71 2.17
N PHE A 112 12.86 5.13 2.89
CA PHE A 112 12.41 6.51 2.93
C PHE A 112 13.49 7.45 3.46
N THR A 113 14.35 6.98 4.37
CA THR A 113 15.47 7.75 4.93
C THR A 113 16.71 6.87 5.08
N GLU A 114 17.90 7.46 5.12
CA GLU A 114 19.15 6.73 5.36
C GLU A 114 19.14 5.93 6.67
N GLY A 115 18.44 6.43 7.70
CA GLY A 115 18.29 5.72 8.97
C GLY A 115 17.38 4.49 8.89
N GLY A 116 16.48 4.38 7.90
CA GLY A 116 15.64 3.21 7.69
C GLY A 116 14.70 2.85 8.85
N THR A 117 14.29 3.81 9.68
CA THR A 117 13.45 3.57 10.86
C THR A 117 12.25 4.51 10.93
N PHE A 118 11.25 4.13 11.72
CA PHE A 118 10.16 5.01 12.12
C PHE A 118 10.69 6.33 12.71
N GLY A 119 11.73 6.26 13.54
CA GLY A 119 12.34 7.43 14.18
C GLY A 119 12.99 8.38 13.19
N SER A 120 13.71 7.86 12.19
CA SER A 120 14.36 8.68 11.16
C SER A 120 13.39 9.25 10.13
N ALA A 121 12.20 8.64 9.97
CA ALA A 121 11.14 9.17 9.12
C ALA A 121 10.40 10.37 9.73
N ILE A 122 10.26 10.45 11.07
CA ILE A 122 9.52 11.53 11.76
C ILE A 122 9.96 12.95 11.34
N PRO A 123 11.26 13.29 11.27
CA PRO A 123 11.70 14.62 10.83
C PRO A 123 11.31 14.99 9.39
N ARG A 124 10.85 14.04 8.58
CA ARG A 124 10.42 14.28 7.19
C ARG A 124 8.92 14.53 7.05
N LEU A 125 8.14 14.34 8.11
CA LEU A 125 6.68 14.52 8.07
C LEU A 125 6.26 15.96 7.74
N ASP A 126 7.04 16.97 8.15
CA ASP A 126 6.74 18.37 7.83
C ASP A 126 6.78 18.63 6.31
N HIS A 127 7.67 17.95 5.57
CA HIS A 127 7.71 18.01 4.11
C HIS A 127 6.42 17.45 3.49
N LEU A 128 5.86 16.36 4.03
CA LEU A 128 4.61 15.77 3.53
C LEU A 128 3.40 16.69 3.78
N VAL A 129 3.35 17.32 4.96
CA VAL A 129 2.33 18.35 5.28
C VAL A 129 2.44 19.53 4.32
N GLU A 130 3.65 20.08 4.12
CA GLU A 130 3.90 21.20 3.21
C GLU A 130 3.55 20.86 1.75
N LEU A 131 3.76 19.60 1.35
CA LEU A 131 3.40 19.10 0.03
C LEU A 131 1.87 19.08 -0.17
N GLY A 132 1.11 18.85 0.91
CA GLY A 132 -0.35 18.73 0.88
C GLY A 132 -0.85 17.29 0.95
N VAL A 133 -0.01 16.35 1.39
CA VAL A 133 -0.38 14.97 1.71
C VAL A 133 -1.32 14.99 2.91
N THR A 134 -2.28 14.05 2.93
CA THR A 134 -3.23 13.90 4.04
C THR A 134 -3.14 12.53 4.69
N HIS A 135 -2.74 11.51 3.93
CA HIS A 135 -2.62 10.13 4.38
C HIS A 135 -1.23 9.61 4.01
N VAL A 136 -0.54 9.05 4.98
CA VAL A 136 0.68 8.27 4.78
C VAL A 136 0.29 6.80 4.71
N GLU A 137 0.60 6.13 3.63
CA GLU A 137 0.43 4.68 3.51
C GLU A 137 1.78 4.00 3.74
N LEU A 138 1.88 3.25 4.84
CA LEU A 138 3.05 2.44 5.15
C LEU A 138 2.96 1.12 4.39
N MET A 139 3.98 0.80 3.60
CA MET A 139 4.23 -0.58 3.17
C MET A 139 4.30 -1.53 4.39
N PRO A 140 4.11 -2.86 4.22
CA PRO A 140 3.90 -3.75 5.35
C PRO A 140 5.03 -3.72 6.38
N VAL A 141 4.64 -3.63 7.64
CA VAL A 141 5.60 -3.56 8.78
C VAL A 141 5.57 -4.80 9.66
N ALA A 142 4.75 -5.81 9.33
CA ALA A 142 4.77 -7.10 9.99
C ALA A 142 6.18 -7.70 9.97
N HIS A 143 6.63 -8.29 11.07
CA HIS A 143 8.01 -8.74 11.17
C HIS A 143 8.29 -9.90 10.20
N PHE A 144 9.31 -9.72 9.37
CA PHE A 144 9.85 -10.68 8.41
C PHE A 144 11.32 -10.99 8.71
N ALA A 145 11.87 -11.98 8.02
CA ALA A 145 13.23 -12.44 8.19
C ALA A 145 14.27 -11.44 7.63
N GLY A 146 15.37 -11.26 8.36
CA GLY A 146 16.39 -10.28 8.00
C GLY A 146 16.10 -8.87 8.50
N ASP A 147 16.88 -7.91 8.01
CA ASP A 147 16.76 -6.49 8.38
C ASP A 147 16.29 -5.62 7.21
N ARG A 148 16.12 -6.20 6.01
CA ARG A 148 15.76 -5.50 4.76
C ARG A 148 14.80 -6.36 3.94
N GLY A 149 13.69 -5.77 3.56
CA GLY A 149 12.66 -6.39 2.75
C GLY A 149 11.51 -5.42 2.55
N TRP A 150 10.70 -5.61 1.50
CA TRP A 150 9.56 -4.74 1.24
C TRP A 150 8.44 -4.85 2.30
N GLY A 151 8.36 -6.00 2.98
CA GLY A 151 7.33 -6.26 4.00
C GLY A 151 6.43 -7.45 3.70
N TYR A 152 6.31 -7.86 2.43
CA TYR A 152 5.39 -8.92 2.00
C TYR A 152 5.77 -10.32 2.50
N ASP A 153 7.03 -10.53 2.89
CA ASP A 153 7.49 -11.76 3.55
C ASP A 153 7.18 -11.80 5.06
N GLY A 154 6.21 -11.03 5.54
CA GLY A 154 5.79 -10.96 6.93
C GLY A 154 5.34 -12.32 7.48
N VAL A 155 5.84 -12.71 8.65
CA VAL A 155 5.44 -13.95 9.34
C VAL A 155 4.93 -13.72 10.76
N ALA A 156 5.46 -12.72 11.48
CA ALA A 156 4.95 -12.33 12.79
C ALA A 156 4.02 -11.11 12.65
N LEU A 157 2.80 -11.36 12.17
CA LEU A 157 1.85 -10.32 11.74
C LEU A 157 1.49 -9.31 12.83
N TYR A 158 1.64 -9.68 14.11
CA TYR A 158 1.32 -8.86 15.27
C TYR A 158 2.49 -7.99 15.76
N ALA A 159 3.70 -8.19 15.21
CA ALA A 159 4.90 -7.48 15.63
C ALA A 159 5.36 -6.51 14.53
N PRO A 160 5.44 -5.19 14.80
CA PRO A 160 6.20 -4.28 13.95
C PRO A 160 7.66 -4.72 13.85
N HIS A 161 8.21 -4.63 12.65
CA HIS A 161 9.56 -5.10 12.35
C HIS A 161 10.60 -4.43 13.26
N ALA A 162 11.39 -5.25 13.94
CA ALA A 162 12.43 -4.79 14.87
C ALA A 162 13.44 -3.82 14.23
N ALA A 163 13.89 -4.08 12.99
CA ALA A 163 14.84 -3.23 12.29
C ALA A 163 14.31 -1.80 12.05
N TYR A 164 12.99 -1.64 11.92
CA TYR A 164 12.35 -0.33 11.74
C TYR A 164 12.19 0.45 13.06
N GLY A 165 12.47 -0.17 14.20
CA GLY A 165 12.32 0.42 15.54
C GLY A 165 11.22 -0.23 16.40
N GLY A 166 10.59 -1.30 15.91
CA GLY A 166 9.66 -2.13 16.66
C GLY A 166 8.40 -1.40 17.15
N PRO A 167 7.68 -1.98 18.14
CA PRO A 167 6.40 -1.49 18.64
C PRO A 167 6.41 -0.02 19.04
N GLU A 168 7.38 0.41 19.84
CA GLU A 168 7.44 1.78 20.33
C GLU A 168 7.80 2.77 19.22
N GLY A 169 8.67 2.38 18.28
CA GLY A 169 9.01 3.18 17.10
C GLY A 169 7.78 3.49 16.27
N MET A 170 6.96 2.48 15.98
CA MET A 170 5.73 2.64 15.21
C MET A 170 4.73 3.56 15.91
N LYS A 171 4.50 3.38 17.22
CA LYS A 171 3.60 4.27 17.99
C LYS A 171 4.06 5.72 17.97
N ARG A 172 5.36 5.98 18.14
CA ARG A 172 5.93 7.34 18.02
C ARG A 172 5.74 7.94 16.63
N PHE A 173 5.82 7.13 15.58
CA PHE A 173 5.60 7.60 14.22
C PHE A 173 4.14 7.97 13.97
N VAL A 174 3.19 7.09 14.32
CA VAL A 174 1.75 7.37 14.16
C VAL A 174 1.34 8.61 14.96
N ASP A 175 1.75 8.70 16.22
CA ASP A 175 1.48 9.87 17.08
C ASP A 175 2.08 11.17 16.49
N ALA A 176 3.27 11.09 15.87
CA ALA A 176 3.88 12.22 15.19
C ALA A 176 3.17 12.64 13.89
N CYS A 177 2.56 11.68 13.17
CA CYS A 177 1.68 11.94 12.03
C CYS A 177 0.39 12.63 12.48
N HIS A 178 -0.29 12.11 13.51
CA HIS A 178 -1.54 12.68 14.02
C HIS A 178 -1.37 14.11 14.52
N ARG A 179 -0.29 14.40 15.26
CA ARG A 179 0.04 15.78 15.68
C ARG A 179 0.23 16.77 14.52
N ARG A 180 0.51 16.25 13.33
CA ARG A 180 0.70 17.02 12.09
C ARG A 180 -0.52 17.02 11.18
N GLY A 181 -1.61 16.36 11.58
CA GLY A 181 -2.80 16.24 10.76
C GLY A 181 -2.70 15.18 9.65
N LEU A 182 -1.71 14.27 9.72
CA LEU A 182 -1.54 13.18 8.76
C LEU A 182 -2.17 11.91 9.32
N ALA A 183 -3.08 11.31 8.55
CA ALA A 183 -3.59 9.98 8.83
C ALA A 183 -2.55 8.91 8.43
N VAL A 184 -2.58 7.75 9.07
CA VAL A 184 -1.72 6.61 8.74
C VAL A 184 -2.55 5.42 8.27
N LEU A 185 -2.35 5.04 7.02
CA LEU A 185 -2.83 3.79 6.44
C LEU A 185 -1.71 2.74 6.57
N LEU A 186 -2.07 1.50 6.83
CA LEU A 186 -1.11 0.39 6.90
C LEU A 186 -1.46 -0.68 5.88
N ASP A 187 -0.48 -1.04 5.06
CA ASP A 187 -0.55 -2.21 4.20
C ASP A 187 -0.44 -3.50 5.02
N VAL A 188 -1.41 -4.40 4.87
CA VAL A 188 -1.51 -5.68 5.58
C VAL A 188 -1.67 -6.85 4.60
N VAL A 189 -0.89 -7.89 4.86
CA VAL A 189 -0.84 -9.10 4.04
C VAL A 189 -1.57 -10.23 4.76
N TYR A 190 -2.78 -10.55 4.28
CA TYR A 190 -3.61 -11.63 4.82
C TYR A 190 -3.79 -12.80 3.86
N ASN A 191 -3.17 -12.76 2.67
CA ASN A 191 -3.37 -13.77 1.62
C ASN A 191 -2.33 -14.90 1.67
N HIS A 192 -1.15 -14.60 2.23
CA HIS A 192 -0.06 -15.55 2.46
C HIS A 192 0.78 -15.12 3.66
N LEU A 193 1.75 -15.96 4.04
CA LEU A 193 2.81 -15.62 4.98
C LEU A 193 4.16 -15.84 4.31
N GLY A 194 5.17 -15.10 4.75
CA GLY A 194 6.53 -15.21 4.22
C GLY A 194 7.15 -16.61 4.38
N PRO A 195 8.19 -16.90 3.59
CA PRO A 195 8.78 -18.24 3.50
C PRO A 195 9.68 -18.63 4.68
N GLU A 196 10.19 -17.67 5.45
CA GLU A 196 11.14 -17.90 6.54
C GLU A 196 10.54 -17.47 7.89
N GLY A 197 10.50 -18.39 8.86
CA GLY A 197 10.04 -18.13 10.23
C GLY A 197 8.52 -18.25 10.46
N ASN A 198 7.76 -18.79 9.51
CA ASN A 198 6.35 -19.10 9.69
C ASN A 198 6.16 -20.45 10.41
N TYR A 199 5.77 -20.41 11.69
CA TYR A 199 5.53 -21.61 12.52
C TYR A 199 4.04 -21.95 12.72
N LEU A 200 3.11 -21.26 12.06
CA LEU A 200 1.66 -21.42 12.32
C LEU A 200 1.17 -22.87 12.20
N ALA A 201 1.74 -23.64 11.27
CA ALA A 201 1.39 -25.04 11.04
C ALA A 201 1.72 -25.97 12.24
N HIS A 202 2.62 -25.56 13.14
CA HIS A 202 2.88 -26.30 14.38
C HIS A 202 1.81 -26.09 15.45
N PHE A 203 0.99 -25.04 15.32
CA PHE A 203 -0.06 -24.70 16.27
C PHE A 203 -1.42 -25.21 15.79
N GLY A 204 -1.82 -24.88 14.56
CA GLY A 204 -3.15 -25.22 14.07
C GLY A 204 -3.28 -25.20 12.54
N PRO A 205 -4.47 -25.52 12.02
CA PRO A 205 -4.75 -25.57 10.58
C PRO A 205 -4.96 -24.17 9.98
N TYR A 206 -3.95 -23.29 10.08
CA TYR A 206 -3.99 -21.94 9.52
C TYR A 206 -3.99 -21.90 7.98
N PHE A 207 -3.50 -22.97 7.35
CA PHE A 207 -3.43 -23.13 5.90
C PHE A 207 -4.29 -24.29 5.44
N THR A 208 -4.64 -24.27 4.16
CA THR A 208 -5.43 -25.32 3.50
C THR A 208 -4.73 -25.84 2.25
N GLU A 209 -4.90 -27.13 1.98
CA GLU A 209 -4.44 -27.76 0.74
C GLU A 209 -5.50 -27.68 -0.39
N HIS A 210 -6.69 -27.15 -0.10
CA HIS A 210 -7.77 -27.03 -1.09
C HIS A 210 -7.47 -25.98 -2.17
N TYR A 211 -6.63 -25.01 -1.85
CA TYR A 211 -6.27 -23.88 -2.70
C TYR A 211 -4.77 -23.62 -2.64
N SER A 212 -4.26 -22.87 -3.61
CA SER A 212 -2.86 -22.48 -3.69
C SER A 212 -2.77 -21.03 -4.13
N THR A 213 -1.86 -20.26 -3.54
CA THR A 213 -1.54 -18.91 -4.01
C THR A 213 -0.19 -18.91 -4.72
N PRO A 214 0.13 -17.88 -5.53
CA PRO A 214 1.45 -17.76 -6.15
C PRO A 214 2.61 -17.67 -5.15
N TRP A 215 2.33 -17.23 -3.91
CA TRP A 215 3.33 -16.90 -2.90
C TRP A 215 3.43 -17.93 -1.76
N GLY A 216 2.54 -18.93 -1.72
CA GLY A 216 2.60 -19.97 -0.69
C GLY A 216 1.31 -20.76 -0.52
N ALA A 217 1.18 -21.41 0.64
CA ALA A 217 -0.02 -22.11 1.01
C ALA A 217 -1.17 -21.12 1.22
N ALA A 218 -2.36 -21.47 0.73
CA ALA A 218 -3.53 -20.62 0.91
C ALA A 218 -3.99 -20.62 2.38
N VAL A 219 -4.42 -19.47 2.87
CA VAL A 219 -5.00 -19.32 4.20
C VAL A 219 -6.35 -20.06 4.28
N ASN A 220 -6.58 -20.76 5.40
CA ASN A 220 -7.81 -21.51 5.65
C ASN A 220 -8.95 -20.59 6.10
N LEU A 221 -9.66 -19.98 5.13
CA LEU A 221 -10.78 -19.07 5.39
C LEU A 221 -12.17 -19.73 5.42
N ASP A 222 -12.30 -20.94 4.86
CA ASP A 222 -13.60 -21.64 4.73
C ASP A 222 -13.57 -23.14 5.09
N GLY A 223 -12.41 -23.72 5.41
CA GLY A 223 -12.26 -25.12 5.79
C GLY A 223 -12.50 -25.39 7.28
N PRO A 224 -12.33 -26.66 7.74
CA PRO A 224 -12.41 -26.99 9.16
C PRO A 224 -11.41 -26.18 10.00
N GLY A 225 -11.87 -25.61 11.12
CA GLY A 225 -11.03 -24.76 11.99
C GLY A 225 -10.86 -23.32 11.50
N SER A 226 -11.40 -22.96 10.32
CA SER A 226 -11.27 -21.61 9.73
C SER A 226 -11.79 -20.50 10.62
N HIS A 227 -12.75 -20.73 11.51
CA HIS A 227 -13.26 -19.70 12.41
C HIS A 227 -12.15 -19.00 13.22
N GLU A 228 -11.24 -19.78 13.81
CA GLU A 228 -10.14 -19.23 14.61
C GLU A 228 -9.04 -18.62 13.73
N VAL A 229 -8.87 -19.14 12.51
CA VAL A 229 -7.96 -18.57 11.51
C VAL A 229 -8.46 -17.20 11.06
N ARG A 230 -9.75 -17.06 10.74
CA ARG A 230 -10.37 -15.76 10.43
C ARG A 230 -10.21 -14.80 11.60
N ARG A 231 -10.48 -15.24 12.84
CA ARG A 231 -10.29 -14.41 14.03
C ARG A 231 -8.85 -14.00 14.23
N PHE A 232 -7.86 -14.82 13.87
CA PHE A 232 -6.45 -14.43 13.88
C PHE A 232 -6.15 -13.23 12.97
N PHE A 233 -6.74 -13.14 11.78
CA PHE A 233 -6.53 -11.97 10.91
C PHE A 233 -7.40 -10.77 11.29
N LEU A 234 -8.66 -10.99 11.71
CA LEU A 234 -9.54 -9.92 12.18
C LEU A 234 -9.00 -9.25 13.45
N ASP A 235 -8.45 -10.04 14.39
CA ASP A 235 -7.83 -9.50 15.59
C ASP A 235 -6.54 -8.75 15.28
N ASN A 236 -5.79 -9.14 14.24
CA ASN A 236 -4.62 -8.43 13.77
C ASN A 236 -5.01 -7.04 13.22
N ALA A 237 -6.05 -6.98 12.37
CA ALA A 237 -6.59 -5.72 11.88
C ALA A 237 -7.03 -4.81 13.03
N ARG A 238 -7.76 -5.37 14.01
CA ARG A 238 -8.20 -4.64 15.21
C ARG A 238 -7.02 -4.15 16.04
N MET A 239 -5.94 -4.93 16.18
CA MET A 239 -4.73 -4.51 16.89
C MET A 239 -4.10 -3.28 16.23
N TRP A 240 -3.91 -3.29 14.91
CA TRP A 240 -3.34 -2.13 14.22
C TRP A 240 -4.18 -0.87 14.43
N LEU A 241 -5.50 -0.98 14.24
CA LEU A 241 -6.42 0.14 14.32
C LEU A 241 -6.61 0.66 15.76
N ARG A 242 -6.70 -0.23 16.74
CA ARG A 242 -6.98 0.10 18.15
C ARG A 242 -5.72 0.39 18.96
N ASP A 243 -4.66 -0.41 18.81
CA ASP A 243 -3.51 -0.40 19.72
C ASP A 243 -2.31 0.39 19.15
N TYR A 244 -2.24 0.50 17.82
CA TYR A 244 -1.27 1.33 17.11
C TYR A 244 -1.87 2.59 16.50
N HIS A 245 -3.18 2.79 16.67
CA HIS A 245 -3.93 3.96 16.21
C HIS A 245 -3.81 4.22 14.69
N VAL A 246 -3.53 3.23 13.84
CA VAL A 246 -3.63 3.49 12.39
C VAL A 246 -5.08 3.83 12.02
N ASP A 247 -5.28 4.64 10.98
CA ASP A 247 -6.58 5.17 10.55
C ASP A 247 -7.25 4.31 9.48
N GLY A 248 -6.50 3.40 8.87
CA GLY A 248 -7.07 2.46 7.91
C GLY A 248 -6.08 1.40 7.48
N LEU A 249 -6.58 0.43 6.74
CA LEU A 249 -5.80 -0.69 6.22
C LEU A 249 -5.89 -0.74 4.70
N ARG A 250 -4.76 -0.92 4.02
CA ARG A 250 -4.71 -1.38 2.63
C ARG A 250 -4.47 -2.89 2.67
N VAL A 251 -5.36 -3.67 2.08
CA VAL A 251 -5.31 -5.14 2.14
C VAL A 251 -4.76 -5.69 0.83
N ASP A 252 -3.63 -6.36 0.94
CA ASP A 252 -2.86 -6.91 -0.16
C ASP A 252 -3.56 -8.07 -0.87
N ALA A 253 -3.53 -8.02 -2.21
CA ALA A 253 -3.93 -9.06 -3.15
C ALA A 253 -5.22 -9.82 -2.76
N ILE A 254 -6.34 -9.12 -2.60
CA ILE A 254 -7.61 -9.73 -2.11
C ILE A 254 -8.15 -10.83 -3.04
N GLN A 255 -7.73 -10.86 -4.31
CA GLN A 255 -8.04 -11.93 -5.27
C GLN A 255 -7.58 -13.31 -4.81
N ALA A 256 -6.59 -13.39 -3.91
CA ALA A 256 -6.07 -14.63 -3.36
C ALA A 256 -6.85 -15.13 -2.12
N PHE A 257 -7.89 -14.40 -1.68
CA PHE A 257 -8.79 -14.88 -0.64
C PHE A 257 -9.79 -15.90 -1.19
N HIS A 258 -9.50 -17.17 -0.95
CA HIS A 258 -10.40 -18.25 -1.27
C HIS A 258 -11.36 -18.49 -0.10
N ASP A 259 -12.57 -17.97 -0.23
CA ASP A 259 -13.60 -18.12 0.79
C ASP A 259 -14.99 -18.32 0.17
N ARG A 260 -15.57 -19.49 0.42
CA ARG A 260 -16.93 -19.84 -0.01
C ARG A 260 -17.97 -19.73 1.10
N SER A 261 -17.61 -19.16 2.25
CA SER A 261 -18.54 -18.90 3.35
C SER A 261 -19.65 -17.95 2.91
N ALA A 262 -20.82 -18.05 3.57
CA ALA A 262 -21.94 -17.15 3.29
C ALA A 262 -21.61 -15.67 3.58
N LEU A 263 -20.71 -15.43 4.54
CA LEU A 263 -20.10 -14.14 4.82
C LEU A 263 -18.64 -14.19 4.35
N HIS A 264 -18.35 -13.52 3.24
CA HIS A 264 -17.00 -13.49 2.69
C HIS A 264 -16.02 -12.78 3.64
N PHE A 265 -14.76 -13.19 3.70
CA PHE A 265 -13.76 -12.63 4.61
C PHE A 265 -13.59 -11.11 4.46
N MET A 266 -13.58 -10.58 3.24
CA MET A 266 -13.52 -9.13 3.03
C MET A 266 -14.74 -8.39 3.60
N GLU A 267 -15.92 -8.99 3.52
CA GLU A 267 -17.15 -8.40 4.08
C GLU A 267 -17.09 -8.41 5.61
N GLU A 268 -16.67 -9.53 6.22
CA GLU A 268 -16.47 -9.62 7.68
C GLU A 268 -15.40 -8.63 8.17
N LEU A 269 -14.30 -8.49 7.42
CA LEU A 269 -13.22 -7.56 7.75
C LEU A 269 -13.69 -6.10 7.67
N ALA A 270 -14.36 -5.70 6.59
CA ALA A 270 -14.90 -4.34 6.44
C ALA A 270 -15.89 -4.02 7.57
N GLU A 271 -16.81 -4.93 7.88
CA GLU A 271 -17.74 -4.77 9.00
C GLU A 271 -17.02 -4.62 10.36
N GLU A 272 -15.97 -5.41 10.61
CA GLU A 272 -15.17 -5.31 11.85
C GLU A 272 -14.45 -3.96 11.96
N VAL A 273 -13.87 -3.47 10.86
CA VAL A 273 -13.20 -2.16 10.80
C VAL A 273 -14.20 -1.03 11.08
N HIS A 274 -15.34 -1.01 10.38
CA HIS A 274 -16.35 0.04 10.54
C HIS A 274 -16.99 0.01 11.94
N ARG A 275 -17.30 -1.18 12.47
CA ARG A 275 -17.83 -1.35 13.83
C ARG A 275 -16.82 -0.89 14.89
N LEU A 276 -15.54 -1.21 14.71
CA LEU A 276 -14.49 -0.72 15.60
C LEU A 276 -14.39 0.80 15.54
N GLY A 277 -14.43 1.41 14.35
CA GLY A 277 -14.40 2.85 14.16
C GLY A 277 -15.54 3.56 14.89
N GLN A 278 -16.77 3.04 14.78
CA GLN A 278 -17.93 3.52 15.54
C GLN A 278 -17.71 3.44 17.05
N GLY A 279 -17.17 2.32 17.55
CA GLY A 279 -16.89 2.13 18.97
C GLY A 279 -15.79 3.05 19.52
N LEU A 280 -14.80 3.40 18.68
CA LEU A 280 -13.72 4.31 19.03
C LEU A 280 -14.06 5.79 18.78
N GLY A 281 -15.15 6.09 18.07
CA GLY A 281 -15.43 7.44 17.58
C GLY A 281 -14.40 7.94 16.57
N ARG A 282 -13.87 7.05 15.73
CA ARG A 282 -12.87 7.35 14.69
C ARG A 282 -13.40 6.94 13.31
N HIS A 283 -13.07 7.71 12.29
CA HIS A 283 -13.32 7.32 10.91
C HIS A 283 -12.21 6.35 10.45
N LEU A 284 -12.47 5.04 10.61
CA LEU A 284 -11.57 4.01 10.14
C LEU A 284 -11.99 3.54 8.74
N VAL A 285 -11.01 3.31 7.87
CA VAL A 285 -11.25 2.93 6.48
C VAL A 285 -10.51 1.66 6.08
N ILE A 286 -11.00 1.00 5.04
CA ILE A 286 -10.36 -0.16 4.42
C ILE A 286 -10.26 0.04 2.90
N ILE A 287 -9.07 -0.23 2.37
CA ILE A 287 -8.73 -0.15 0.95
C ILE A 287 -8.31 -1.54 0.49
N ALA A 288 -8.76 -2.00 -0.67
CA ALA A 288 -8.35 -3.28 -1.24
C ALA A 288 -7.40 -3.10 -2.42
N GLU A 289 -6.36 -3.93 -2.50
CA GLU A 289 -5.67 -4.19 -3.75
C GLU A 289 -6.34 -5.38 -4.45
N SER A 290 -6.86 -5.15 -5.66
CA SER A 290 -7.57 -6.19 -6.43
C SER A 290 -7.25 -6.15 -7.91
N ASP A 291 -6.76 -7.26 -8.44
CA ASP A 291 -6.55 -7.45 -9.89
C ASP A 291 -7.83 -7.88 -10.64
N LEU A 292 -9.01 -7.93 -10.00
CA LEU A 292 -10.19 -8.58 -10.62
C LEU A 292 -11.06 -7.64 -11.46
N ASN A 293 -10.93 -6.32 -11.27
CA ASN A 293 -11.92 -5.33 -11.73
C ASN A 293 -13.36 -5.76 -11.39
N ASP A 294 -13.56 -6.28 -10.17
CA ASP A 294 -14.85 -6.75 -9.69
C ASP A 294 -15.54 -5.64 -8.88
N PRO A 295 -16.69 -5.11 -9.33
CA PRO A 295 -17.41 -4.08 -8.59
C PRO A 295 -17.86 -4.54 -7.20
N ARG A 296 -17.92 -5.84 -6.92
CA ARG A 296 -18.28 -6.36 -5.59
C ARG A 296 -17.32 -5.88 -4.51
N THR A 297 -16.08 -5.54 -4.82
CA THR A 297 -15.12 -5.05 -3.82
C THR A 297 -15.66 -3.84 -3.06
N THR A 298 -16.14 -2.81 -3.76
CA THR A 298 -16.56 -1.53 -3.16
C THR A 298 -18.08 -1.31 -3.14
N LEU A 299 -18.86 -2.26 -3.66
CA LEU A 299 -20.31 -2.25 -3.48
C LEU A 299 -20.66 -2.47 -2.01
N PRO A 300 -21.73 -1.82 -1.50
CA PRO A 300 -22.19 -2.06 -0.13
C PRO A 300 -22.75 -3.49 0.03
N PRO A 301 -22.73 -4.07 1.24
CA PRO A 301 -23.27 -5.42 1.49
C PRO A 301 -24.73 -5.58 1.07
N GLU A 302 -25.56 -4.55 1.20
CA GLU A 302 -26.97 -4.58 0.78
C GLU A 302 -27.15 -4.74 -0.75
N ALA A 303 -26.12 -4.42 -1.52
CA ALA A 303 -26.05 -4.62 -2.97
C ALA A 303 -25.23 -5.86 -3.37
N GLY A 304 -24.82 -6.69 -2.41
CA GLY A 304 -24.03 -7.90 -2.63
C GLY A 304 -22.53 -7.66 -2.84
N GLY A 305 -22.01 -6.54 -2.33
CA GLY A 305 -20.57 -6.28 -2.29
C GLY A 305 -19.95 -6.53 -0.92
N HIS A 306 -18.65 -6.29 -0.80
CA HIS A 306 -17.88 -6.49 0.43
C HIS A 306 -17.87 -5.26 1.35
N GLY A 307 -18.37 -4.11 0.90
CA GLY A 307 -18.38 -2.90 1.71
C GLY A 307 -17.02 -2.26 1.96
N VAL A 308 -16.00 -2.55 1.13
CA VAL A 308 -14.69 -1.89 1.20
C VAL A 308 -14.82 -0.44 0.75
N ASP A 309 -14.13 0.50 1.41
CA ASP A 309 -14.30 1.94 1.15
C ASP A 309 -13.71 2.37 -0.21
N ALA A 310 -12.57 1.81 -0.59
CA ALA A 310 -11.95 2.02 -1.90
C ALA A 310 -11.15 0.80 -2.37
N GLN A 311 -10.80 0.77 -3.65
CA GLN A 311 -9.82 -0.19 -4.16
C GLN A 311 -8.76 0.51 -5.00
N TRP A 312 -7.57 -0.07 -5.06
CA TRP A 312 -6.59 0.27 -6.09
C TRP A 312 -7.16 -0.03 -7.47
N SER A 313 -6.81 0.83 -8.43
CA SER A 313 -7.26 0.76 -9.82
C SER A 313 -6.09 0.86 -10.78
N ASP A 314 -5.34 -0.23 -10.89
CA ASP A 314 -4.15 -0.35 -11.73
C ASP A 314 -4.44 -0.09 -13.22
N ASP A 315 -5.68 -0.29 -13.68
CA ASP A 315 -6.11 0.06 -15.03
C ASP A 315 -5.79 1.53 -15.40
N PHE A 316 -5.89 2.46 -14.44
CA PHE A 316 -5.49 3.86 -14.66
C PHE A 316 -3.99 3.98 -14.88
N HIS A 317 -3.19 3.32 -14.02
CA HIS A 317 -1.74 3.28 -14.12
C HIS A 317 -1.32 2.69 -15.48
N HIS A 318 -1.81 1.50 -15.82
CA HIS A 318 -1.45 0.80 -17.04
C HIS A 318 -1.81 1.61 -18.30
N ALA A 319 -3.00 2.23 -18.33
CA ALA A 319 -3.42 3.08 -19.42
C ALA A 319 -2.52 4.32 -19.59
N LEU A 320 -2.15 4.98 -18.49
CA LEU A 320 -1.28 6.15 -18.52
C LEU A 320 0.16 5.78 -18.90
N HIS A 321 0.70 4.71 -18.31
CA HIS A 321 2.06 4.23 -18.53
C HIS A 321 2.26 3.74 -19.96
N ALA A 322 1.38 2.85 -20.46
CA ALA A 322 1.46 2.33 -21.84
C ALA A 322 1.36 3.47 -22.86
N LEU A 323 0.49 4.46 -22.61
CA LEU A 323 0.35 5.63 -23.49
C LEU A 323 1.63 6.48 -23.55
N ILE A 324 2.24 6.77 -22.40
CA ILE A 324 3.36 7.74 -22.35
C ILE A 324 4.71 7.11 -22.67
N THR A 325 4.89 5.82 -22.39
CA THR A 325 6.14 5.09 -22.66
C THR A 325 6.12 4.35 -24.00
N GLY A 326 4.94 3.98 -24.49
CA GLY A 326 4.78 3.10 -25.64
C GLY A 326 5.09 1.62 -25.35
N GLU A 327 5.29 1.24 -24.09
CA GLU A 327 5.48 -0.15 -23.69
C GLU A 327 4.19 -0.95 -23.88
N GLU A 328 4.29 -2.13 -24.48
CA GLU A 328 3.16 -3.03 -24.77
C GLU A 328 3.39 -4.45 -24.20
N GLU A 329 4.52 -4.70 -23.51
CA GLU A 329 4.84 -6.01 -22.94
C GLU A 329 3.99 -6.35 -21.71
N GLY A 330 3.81 -7.65 -21.45
CA GLY A 330 3.12 -8.14 -20.26
C GLY A 330 1.67 -7.66 -20.18
N TYR A 331 1.28 -7.12 -19.02
CA TYR A 331 -0.07 -6.60 -18.83
C TYR A 331 -0.32 -5.29 -19.58
N TYR A 332 0.71 -4.53 -19.99
CA TYR A 332 0.54 -3.27 -20.72
C TYR A 332 -0.10 -3.47 -22.09
N GLY A 333 0.07 -4.63 -22.75
CA GLY A 333 -0.53 -4.90 -24.06
C GLY A 333 -2.07 -4.97 -24.10
N ASP A 334 -2.72 -4.95 -22.93
CA ASP A 334 -4.17 -4.79 -22.78
C ASP A 334 -4.62 -3.33 -22.68
N PHE A 335 -3.66 -2.40 -22.63
CA PHE A 335 -3.85 -0.98 -22.45
C PHE A 335 -3.12 -0.25 -23.58
N GLY A 336 -3.75 0.77 -24.14
CA GLY A 336 -3.13 1.49 -25.25
C GLY A 336 -4.00 2.62 -25.75
N GLY A 337 -3.31 3.67 -26.19
CA GLY A 337 -3.93 4.85 -26.78
C GLY A 337 -4.72 5.70 -25.78
N MET A 338 -5.27 6.79 -26.32
CA MET A 338 -6.00 7.77 -25.52
C MET A 338 -7.33 7.24 -24.97
N GLU A 339 -7.95 6.26 -25.66
CA GLU A 339 -9.24 5.67 -25.25
C GLU A 339 -9.16 5.00 -23.89
N SER A 340 -8.09 4.23 -23.63
CA SER A 340 -7.90 3.52 -22.36
C SER A 340 -7.81 4.51 -21.19
N LEU A 341 -7.03 5.59 -21.35
CA LEU A 341 -6.88 6.62 -20.31
C LEU A 341 -8.18 7.40 -20.10
N ALA A 342 -8.87 7.78 -21.18
CA ALA A 342 -10.16 8.45 -21.09
C ALA A 342 -11.17 7.58 -20.34
N ARG A 343 -11.22 6.29 -20.65
CA ARG A 343 -12.10 5.34 -19.99
C ARG A 343 -11.79 5.19 -18.51
N ALA A 344 -10.52 5.11 -18.11
CA ALA A 344 -10.16 5.07 -16.69
C ALA A 344 -10.63 6.32 -15.92
N LEU A 345 -10.57 7.49 -16.57
CA LEU A 345 -11.01 8.77 -16.01
C LEU A 345 -12.54 8.96 -15.98
N GLU A 346 -13.29 8.34 -16.90
CA GLU A 346 -14.75 8.48 -17.02
C GLU A 346 -15.52 7.34 -16.32
N GLU A 347 -15.00 6.11 -16.39
CA GLU A 347 -15.68 4.87 -15.99
C GLU A 347 -14.96 4.12 -14.86
N GLY A 348 -13.71 4.45 -14.55
CA GLY A 348 -12.89 3.77 -13.54
C GLY A 348 -12.10 2.61 -14.13
N PHE A 349 -12.76 1.48 -14.43
CA PHE A 349 -12.10 0.32 -15.03
C PHE A 349 -12.06 0.43 -16.56
N VAL A 350 -10.92 0.04 -17.14
CA VAL A 350 -10.73 -0.11 -18.59
C VAL A 350 -11.18 -1.50 -19.02
N GLN A 351 -10.83 -2.54 -18.27
CA GLN A 351 -11.27 -3.91 -18.55
C GLN A 351 -12.58 -4.23 -17.82
N THR A 352 -13.68 -4.37 -18.58
CA THR A 352 -15.04 -4.49 -18.03
C THR A 352 -15.84 -5.68 -18.59
N GLY A 353 -15.18 -6.79 -18.85
CA GLY A 353 -15.78 -8.05 -19.33
C GLY A 353 -15.29 -8.50 -20.71
N GLY A 354 -14.43 -7.71 -21.36
CA GLY A 354 -13.78 -8.03 -22.62
C GLY A 354 -12.67 -9.07 -22.48
N LEU A 355 -12.17 -9.60 -23.62
CA LEU A 355 -11.02 -10.50 -23.64
C LEU A 355 -9.74 -9.71 -23.32
N SER A 356 -9.10 -10.05 -22.21
CA SER A 356 -7.72 -9.64 -21.90
C SER A 356 -6.75 -10.54 -22.68
N ARG A 357 -5.89 -9.94 -23.51
CA ARG A 357 -4.83 -10.63 -24.27
C ARG A 357 -3.78 -11.17 -23.33
N TYR A 358 -3.40 -10.40 -22.31
CA TYR A 358 -2.43 -10.82 -21.31
C TYR A 358 -2.93 -12.04 -20.52
N ARG A 359 -4.17 -12.02 -20.05
CA ARG A 359 -4.74 -13.10 -19.22
C ARG A 359 -5.33 -14.25 -20.03
N GLY A 360 -5.51 -14.09 -21.35
CA GLY A 360 -6.11 -15.08 -22.24
C GLY A 360 -7.57 -15.43 -21.90
N ARG A 361 -8.30 -14.55 -21.22
CA ARG A 361 -9.68 -14.78 -20.74
C ARG A 361 -10.48 -13.48 -20.65
N SER A 362 -11.80 -13.58 -20.55
CA SER A 362 -12.64 -12.42 -20.21
C SER A 362 -12.27 -11.88 -18.83
N HIS A 363 -12.19 -10.56 -18.70
CA HIS A 363 -11.69 -9.91 -17.49
C HIS A 363 -12.48 -8.67 -17.10
N GLY A 364 -12.72 -8.52 -15.79
CA GLY A 364 -13.42 -7.38 -15.19
C GLY A 364 -14.93 -7.30 -15.44
N ARG A 365 -15.55 -6.29 -14.83
CA ARG A 365 -16.97 -5.97 -14.98
C ARG A 365 -17.18 -4.46 -14.77
N PRO A 366 -18.13 -3.80 -15.45
CA PRO A 366 -18.35 -2.37 -15.27
C PRO A 366 -18.77 -2.04 -13.84
N LEU A 367 -18.32 -0.89 -13.34
CA LEU A 367 -18.87 -0.28 -12.14
C LEU A 367 -20.31 0.16 -12.43
N ALA A 368 -21.26 -0.22 -11.57
CA ALA A 368 -22.66 0.14 -11.74
C ALA A 368 -22.88 1.66 -11.63
N GLU A 369 -22.17 2.28 -10.68
CA GLU A 369 -22.12 3.73 -10.46
C GLU A 369 -20.64 4.11 -10.22
N PRO A 370 -19.91 4.51 -11.29
CA PRO A 370 -18.52 4.95 -11.16
C PRO A 370 -18.39 6.14 -10.21
N ARG A 371 -17.54 6.01 -9.19
CA ARG A 371 -17.23 7.05 -8.20
C ARG A 371 -15.73 7.10 -7.97
N GLY A 372 -15.12 8.27 -8.18
CA GLY A 372 -13.69 8.45 -8.04
C GLY A 372 -13.21 8.29 -6.60
N GLU A 373 -14.06 8.63 -5.63
CA GLU A 373 -13.78 8.45 -4.19
C GLU A 373 -13.70 6.98 -3.73
N ARG A 374 -13.98 6.01 -4.62
CA ARG A 374 -13.85 4.56 -4.35
C ARG A 374 -12.67 3.92 -5.07
N LEU A 375 -11.86 4.71 -5.78
CA LEU A 375 -10.75 4.24 -6.58
C LEU A 375 -9.49 5.01 -6.18
N VAL A 376 -8.46 4.27 -5.79
CA VAL A 376 -7.12 4.80 -5.57
C VAL A 376 -6.34 4.63 -6.88
N CYS A 377 -5.89 5.74 -7.45
CA CYS A 377 -5.15 5.77 -8.70
C CYS A 377 -3.79 6.40 -8.50
N PHE A 378 -2.80 5.89 -9.22
CA PHE A 378 -1.42 6.29 -9.11
C PHE A 378 -0.74 6.23 -10.48
N ALA A 379 0.29 7.06 -10.67
CA ALA A 379 1.24 6.88 -11.75
C ALA A 379 2.41 5.97 -11.33
N GLN A 380 2.69 5.90 -10.02
CA GLN A 380 3.73 5.05 -9.45
C GLN A 380 3.29 4.54 -8.07
N ASN A 381 3.63 3.30 -7.77
CA ASN A 381 3.59 2.69 -6.43
C ASN A 381 4.81 1.74 -6.32
N HIS A 382 4.93 1.03 -5.20
CA HIS A 382 6.04 0.09 -4.98
C HIS A 382 6.14 -1.01 -6.06
N ASP A 383 5.01 -1.57 -6.50
CA ASP A 383 4.95 -2.66 -7.48
C ASP A 383 5.29 -2.18 -8.89
N GLN A 384 4.67 -1.09 -9.33
CA GLN A 384 4.82 -0.58 -10.68
C GLN A 384 6.25 -0.07 -10.96
N ILE A 385 7.01 0.26 -9.90
CA ILE A 385 8.44 0.54 -9.98
C ILE A 385 9.25 -0.75 -9.79
N GLY A 386 9.05 -1.45 -8.66
CA GLY A 386 9.96 -2.51 -8.23
C GLY A 386 9.74 -3.89 -8.88
N ASN A 387 8.62 -4.07 -9.59
CA ASN A 387 8.41 -5.19 -10.49
C ASN A 387 9.02 -4.97 -11.88
N ARG A 388 9.78 -3.90 -12.07
CA ARG A 388 10.66 -3.71 -13.24
C ARG A 388 12.07 -4.23 -12.90
N PRO A 389 12.83 -4.80 -13.86
CA PRO A 389 14.15 -5.36 -13.58
C PRO A 389 15.10 -4.38 -12.87
N GLY A 390 15.18 -3.14 -13.35
CA GLY A 390 16.03 -2.10 -12.76
C GLY A 390 15.43 -1.40 -11.55
N GLY A 391 14.15 -1.63 -11.24
CA GLY A 391 13.40 -0.79 -10.28
C GLY A 391 13.19 0.64 -10.80
N ASP A 392 13.02 0.80 -12.12
CA ASP A 392 12.97 2.09 -12.78
C ASP A 392 11.71 2.87 -12.43
N ARG A 393 11.90 4.11 -12.01
CA ARG A 393 10.79 5.06 -11.85
C ARG A 393 10.31 5.51 -13.22
N LEU A 394 9.06 5.94 -13.30
CA LEU A 394 8.54 6.54 -14.52
C LEU A 394 9.41 7.74 -14.98
N GLY A 395 9.94 8.51 -14.02
CA GLY A 395 10.86 9.62 -14.32
C GLY A 395 12.23 9.22 -14.87
N HIS A 396 12.59 7.94 -14.89
CA HIS A 396 13.76 7.42 -15.61
C HIS A 396 13.46 7.17 -17.10
N LEU A 397 12.19 6.97 -17.43
CA LEU A 397 11.74 6.55 -18.76
C LEU A 397 11.30 7.74 -19.62
N ILE A 398 10.77 8.79 -19.00
CA ILE A 398 10.19 9.95 -19.69
C ILE A 398 10.84 11.27 -19.26
N SER A 399 10.66 12.31 -20.08
CA SER A 399 11.20 13.64 -19.78
C SER A 399 10.48 14.31 -18.61
N ARG A 400 11.16 15.27 -17.98
CA ARG A 400 10.56 16.13 -16.94
C ARG A 400 9.31 16.88 -17.41
N ARG A 401 9.18 17.17 -18.71
CA ARG A 401 7.98 17.82 -19.26
C ARG A 401 6.80 16.84 -19.26
N GLU A 402 7.01 15.61 -19.71
CA GLU A 402 5.99 14.56 -19.70
C GLU A 402 5.58 14.21 -18.27
N LEU A 403 6.53 14.17 -17.31
CA LEU A 403 6.20 13.99 -15.89
C LEU A 403 5.23 15.04 -15.35
N LYS A 404 5.34 16.30 -15.79
CA LYS A 404 4.39 17.35 -15.37
C LYS A 404 2.96 17.04 -15.85
N ALA A 405 2.82 16.47 -17.04
CA ALA A 405 1.54 16.04 -17.59
C ALA A 405 0.99 14.83 -16.83
N VAL A 406 1.82 13.82 -16.59
CA VAL A 406 1.46 12.63 -15.78
C VAL A 406 0.96 13.02 -14.39
N LEU A 407 1.69 13.89 -13.69
CA LEU A 407 1.31 14.40 -12.37
C LEU A 407 0.01 15.20 -12.42
N ALA A 408 -0.22 16.00 -13.47
CA ALA A 408 -1.45 16.76 -13.61
C ALA A 408 -2.68 15.86 -13.82
N VAL A 409 -2.56 14.83 -14.67
CA VAL A 409 -3.65 13.86 -14.90
C VAL A 409 -3.96 13.08 -13.62
N THR A 410 -2.92 12.63 -12.90
CA THR A 410 -3.06 11.84 -11.68
C THR A 410 -3.65 12.67 -10.53
N LEU A 411 -3.09 13.86 -10.26
CA LEU A 411 -3.46 14.65 -9.08
C LEU A 411 -4.74 15.47 -9.26
N LEU A 412 -5.08 15.86 -10.48
CA LEU A 412 -6.32 16.58 -10.79
C LEU A 412 -7.44 15.65 -11.32
N GLY A 413 -7.16 14.35 -11.41
CA GLY A 413 -8.12 13.31 -11.75
C GLY A 413 -9.21 13.11 -10.68
N PRO A 414 -10.30 12.40 -11.02
CA PRO A 414 -11.46 12.18 -10.15
C PRO A 414 -11.20 11.26 -8.97
N HIS A 415 -10.17 10.44 -9.08
CA HIS A 415 -9.84 9.39 -8.15
C HIS A 415 -9.16 9.93 -6.88
N ILE A 416 -8.93 9.05 -5.91
CA ILE A 416 -8.03 9.30 -4.78
C ILE A 416 -6.59 9.12 -5.30
N PRO A 417 -5.76 10.17 -5.37
CA PRO A 417 -4.40 10.03 -5.86
C PRO A 417 -3.51 9.41 -4.79
N LEU A 418 -2.65 8.50 -5.24
CA LEU A 418 -1.50 8.00 -4.50
C LEU A 418 -0.21 8.45 -5.21
N LEU A 419 0.75 8.92 -4.41
CA LEU A 419 2.13 9.19 -4.82
C LEU A 419 3.07 8.19 -4.15
N PHE A 420 4.06 7.71 -4.88
CA PHE A 420 5.13 6.90 -4.28
C PHE A 420 6.27 7.79 -3.77
N GLN A 421 6.91 7.38 -2.68
CA GLN A 421 7.99 8.15 -2.08
C GLN A 421 9.06 8.64 -3.07
N GLY A 422 9.28 9.95 -3.14
CA GLY A 422 10.22 10.63 -4.04
C GLY A 422 9.69 10.94 -5.44
N GLU A 423 8.48 10.51 -5.80
CA GLU A 423 7.83 10.86 -7.05
C GLU A 423 7.66 12.38 -7.20
N GLU A 424 7.35 13.08 -6.10
CA GLU A 424 7.01 14.49 -6.11
C GLU A 424 8.14 15.39 -6.60
N TRP A 425 9.41 14.93 -6.55
CA TRP A 425 10.58 15.65 -7.04
C TRP A 425 11.30 14.90 -8.18
N ALA A 426 10.67 13.85 -8.72
CA ALA A 426 11.27 12.93 -9.68
C ALA A 426 12.60 12.36 -9.18
N ALA A 427 12.56 11.59 -8.09
CA ALA A 427 13.74 10.97 -7.49
C ALA A 427 14.56 10.18 -8.51
N GLY A 428 15.90 10.27 -8.41
CA GLY A 428 16.83 9.54 -9.27
C GLY A 428 17.24 8.16 -8.74
N SER A 429 16.95 7.86 -7.47
CA SER A 429 17.15 6.53 -6.90
C SER A 429 16.06 5.56 -7.40
N PRO A 430 16.39 4.34 -7.89
CA PRO A 430 15.38 3.33 -8.22
C PRO A 430 14.63 2.87 -6.96
N PHE A 431 13.64 1.99 -7.12
CA PHE A 431 13.11 1.19 -6.02
C PHE A 431 13.11 -0.28 -6.45
N GLN A 432 14.12 -1.02 -6.02
CA GLN A 432 14.38 -2.38 -6.47
C GLN A 432 13.77 -3.40 -5.49
N TYR A 433 13.49 -4.61 -5.96
CA TYR A 433 13.12 -5.71 -5.08
C TYR A 433 14.35 -6.20 -4.29
N PHE A 434 14.27 -6.16 -2.95
CA PHE A 434 15.35 -6.58 -2.06
C PHE A 434 14.80 -7.43 -0.90
N THR A 435 15.64 -8.34 -0.41
CA THR A 435 15.36 -9.29 0.68
C THR A 435 16.62 -9.53 1.52
N ASP A 436 16.48 -10.10 2.71
CA ASP A 436 17.59 -10.43 3.61
C ASP A 436 17.36 -11.78 4.31
N LEU A 437 16.90 -12.75 3.52
CA LEU A 437 16.60 -14.12 3.98
C LEU A 437 17.87 -14.81 4.48
N ARG A 438 17.78 -15.45 5.66
CA ARG A 438 18.93 -16.03 6.36
C ARG A 438 18.95 -17.55 6.24
N GLU A 439 17.84 -18.18 5.86
CA GLU A 439 17.79 -19.62 5.65
C GLU A 439 18.68 -20.06 4.46
N PRO A 440 19.56 -21.07 4.66
CA PRO A 440 20.48 -21.52 3.62
C PRO A 440 19.75 -21.95 2.33
N GLY A 441 20.10 -21.29 1.23
CA GLY A 441 19.58 -21.61 -0.11
C GLY A 441 18.25 -20.94 -0.47
N LEU A 442 17.51 -20.40 0.51
CA LEU A 442 16.24 -19.73 0.26
C LEU A 442 16.44 -18.41 -0.51
N GLY A 443 17.39 -17.56 -0.07
CA GLY A 443 17.73 -16.33 -0.79
C GLY A 443 18.19 -16.58 -2.24
N ARG A 444 18.94 -17.66 -2.47
CA ARG A 444 19.32 -18.08 -3.82
C ARG A 444 18.11 -18.52 -4.65
N ALA A 445 17.18 -19.26 -4.07
CA ALA A 445 15.96 -19.69 -4.75
C ALA A 445 15.08 -18.49 -5.16
N VAL A 446 14.97 -17.48 -4.30
CA VAL A 446 14.28 -16.21 -4.59
C VAL A 446 14.96 -15.48 -5.75
N ALA A 447 16.28 -15.28 -5.70
CA ALA A 447 17.02 -14.63 -6.78
C ALA A 447 16.88 -15.36 -8.13
N GLU A 448 17.00 -16.69 -8.14
CA GLU A 448 16.80 -17.49 -9.35
C GLU A 448 15.34 -17.48 -9.84
N GLY A 449 14.37 -17.47 -8.93
CA GLY A 449 12.94 -17.33 -9.24
C GLY A 449 12.64 -16.02 -9.96
N ARG A 450 13.15 -14.92 -9.41
CA ARG A 450 12.98 -13.58 -9.97
C ARG A 450 13.62 -13.43 -11.35
N ARG A 451 14.83 -13.98 -11.55
CA ARG A 451 15.46 -14.03 -12.88
C ARG A 451 14.64 -14.80 -13.91
N ARG A 452 14.04 -15.95 -13.52
CA ARG A 452 13.18 -16.73 -14.42
C ARG A 452 11.89 -15.99 -14.77
N GLU A 453 11.30 -15.30 -13.81
CA GLU A 453 10.11 -14.46 -14.02
C GLU A 453 10.41 -13.37 -15.05
N PHE A 454 11.48 -12.59 -14.84
CA PHE A 454 11.85 -11.52 -15.78
C PHE A 454 12.25 -12.03 -17.16
N ALA A 455 12.90 -13.19 -17.26
CA ALA A 455 13.18 -13.84 -18.53
C ALA A 455 11.90 -14.15 -19.32
N ALA A 456 10.82 -14.56 -18.63
CA ALA A 456 9.54 -14.84 -19.26
C ALA A 456 8.85 -13.57 -19.79
N PHE A 457 9.20 -12.39 -19.25
CA PHE A 457 8.76 -11.08 -19.72
C PHE A 457 9.69 -10.47 -20.78
N GLY A 458 10.71 -11.19 -21.26
CA GLY A 458 11.59 -10.76 -22.35
C GLY A 458 12.79 -9.92 -21.93
N TRP A 459 13.04 -9.78 -20.63
CA TRP A 459 14.17 -9.02 -20.10
C TRP A 459 15.44 -9.88 -19.97
N ASP A 460 16.61 -9.24 -20.03
CA ASP A 460 17.89 -9.93 -19.83
C ASP A 460 18.04 -10.33 -18.34
N PRO A 461 18.12 -11.63 -18.02
CA PRO A 461 18.26 -12.10 -16.64
C PRO A 461 19.52 -11.60 -15.93
N GLU A 462 20.56 -11.23 -16.68
CA GLU A 462 21.82 -10.71 -16.13
C GLU A 462 21.69 -9.24 -15.68
N GLU A 463 20.66 -8.51 -16.13
CA GLU A 463 20.39 -7.14 -15.71
C GLU A 463 19.57 -7.05 -14.41
N VAL A 464 18.98 -8.18 -13.96
CA VAL A 464 18.20 -8.25 -12.73
C VAL A 464 19.13 -8.19 -11.51
N PRO A 465 19.05 -7.12 -10.69
CA PRO A 465 19.85 -7.02 -9.46
C PRO A 465 19.58 -8.20 -8.53
N ASP A 466 20.62 -8.68 -7.85
CA ASP A 466 20.45 -9.70 -6.82
C ASP A 466 19.65 -9.11 -5.64
N PRO A 467 18.45 -9.63 -5.32
CA PRO A 467 17.66 -9.10 -4.22
C PRO A 467 18.32 -9.29 -2.86
N GLN A 468 19.28 -10.21 -2.72
CA GLN A 468 20.01 -10.45 -1.47
C GLN A 468 21.25 -9.55 -1.32
N ASP A 469 21.69 -8.88 -2.39
CA ASP A 469 22.81 -7.93 -2.32
C ASP A 469 22.39 -6.68 -1.51
N PRO A 470 23.07 -6.34 -0.40
CA PRO A 470 22.80 -5.13 0.35
C PRO A 470 22.87 -3.83 -0.46
N GLU A 471 23.60 -3.80 -1.59
CA GLU A 471 23.60 -2.64 -2.49
C GLU A 471 22.25 -2.44 -3.20
N THR A 472 21.46 -3.50 -3.42
CA THR A 472 20.11 -3.40 -4.02
C THR A 472 19.16 -2.62 -3.12
N HIS A 473 19.22 -2.85 -1.81
CA HIS A 473 18.54 -2.02 -0.82
C HIS A 473 19.13 -0.60 -0.78
N ARG A 474 20.47 -0.46 -0.70
CA ARG A 474 21.11 0.87 -0.59
C ARG A 474 20.83 1.79 -1.76
N ARG A 475 20.81 1.28 -3.00
CA ARG A 475 20.44 2.05 -4.19
C ARG A 475 18.97 2.49 -4.17
N SER A 476 18.12 1.79 -3.41
CA SER A 476 16.70 2.10 -3.28
C SER A 476 16.38 3.14 -2.20
N VAL A 477 17.38 3.58 -1.42
CA VAL A 477 17.23 4.63 -0.40
C VAL A 477 17.18 6.00 -1.07
N LEU A 478 16.21 6.85 -0.68
CA LEU A 478 16.04 8.19 -1.23
C LEU A 478 17.23 9.13 -0.90
N ASP A 479 17.75 9.83 -1.92
CA ASP A 479 18.66 10.97 -1.73
C ASP A 479 17.87 12.27 -1.51
N TRP A 480 17.57 12.59 -0.25
CA TRP A 480 16.84 13.82 0.12
C TRP A 480 17.50 15.12 -0.35
N ASN A 481 18.79 15.12 -0.70
CA ASN A 481 19.45 16.32 -1.19
C ASN A 481 19.10 16.62 -2.65
N GLU A 482 18.61 15.63 -3.40
CA GLU A 482 18.31 15.82 -4.82
C GLU A 482 17.16 16.78 -5.07
N ARG A 483 16.22 16.90 -4.13
CA ARG A 483 15.08 17.84 -4.21
C ARG A 483 15.50 19.31 -4.36
N GLU A 484 16.70 19.66 -3.92
CA GLU A 484 17.26 21.02 -4.03
C GLU A 484 17.95 21.26 -5.39
N LYS A 485 18.27 20.19 -6.13
CA LYS A 485 18.94 20.26 -7.44
C LYS A 485 17.96 20.79 -8.50
N GLU A 486 18.51 21.45 -9.51
CA GLU A 486 17.74 21.94 -10.66
C GLU A 486 17.01 20.78 -11.36
N GLY A 487 15.81 21.04 -11.87
CA GLY A 487 14.91 20.02 -12.40
C GLY A 487 14.14 19.26 -11.32
N HIS A 488 14.77 18.76 -10.25
CA HIS A 488 14.03 18.05 -9.19
C HIS A 488 13.16 19.03 -8.41
N ARG A 489 13.76 20.17 -8.06
CA ARG A 489 13.04 21.31 -7.47
C ARG A 489 11.90 21.80 -8.38
N GLU A 490 12.08 21.76 -9.69
CA GLU A 490 11.05 22.18 -10.66
C GLU A 490 9.83 21.25 -10.60
N ILE A 491 10.06 19.93 -10.55
CA ILE A 491 8.98 18.94 -10.39
C ILE A 491 8.35 19.08 -9.00
N LEU A 492 9.14 19.27 -7.95
CA LEU A 492 8.62 19.48 -6.59
C LEU A 492 7.68 20.70 -6.51
N GLU A 493 8.08 21.84 -7.07
CA GLU A 493 7.23 23.02 -7.09
C GLU A 493 5.97 22.81 -7.94
N TRP A 494 6.07 22.09 -9.06
CA TRP A 494 4.92 21.72 -9.87
C TRP A 494 3.93 20.84 -9.09
N THR A 495 4.42 19.79 -8.43
CA THR A 495 3.60 18.90 -7.60
C THR A 495 2.91 19.66 -6.47
N ARG A 496 3.64 20.54 -5.77
CA ARG A 496 3.08 21.42 -4.73
C ARG A 496 1.96 22.31 -5.26
N VAL A 497 2.12 22.88 -6.46
CA VAL A 497 1.08 23.70 -7.10
C VAL A 497 -0.18 22.88 -7.40
N LEU A 498 -0.03 21.67 -7.95
CA LEU A 498 -1.15 20.78 -8.25
C LEU A 498 -1.90 20.36 -6.98
N LEU A 499 -1.19 19.95 -5.93
CA LEU A 499 -1.80 19.54 -4.67
C LEU A 499 -2.49 20.71 -3.96
N ARG A 500 -1.91 21.91 -3.98
CA ARG A 500 -2.59 23.13 -3.47
C ARG A 500 -3.89 23.39 -4.22
N LEU A 501 -3.91 23.25 -5.53
CA LEU A 501 -5.13 23.39 -6.32
C LEU A 501 -6.17 22.32 -5.92
N ARG A 502 -5.78 21.04 -5.90
CA ARG A 502 -6.67 19.93 -5.50
C ARG A 502 -7.27 20.16 -4.12
N ASN A 503 -6.44 20.54 -3.15
CA ASN A 503 -6.84 20.69 -1.76
C ASN A 503 -7.67 21.96 -1.50
N SER A 504 -7.60 22.97 -2.36
CA SER A 504 -8.35 24.23 -2.19
C SER A 504 -9.70 24.21 -2.91
N GLU A 505 -9.88 23.38 -3.93
CA GLU A 505 -11.08 23.40 -4.78
C GLU A 505 -11.88 22.09 -4.63
N PRO A 506 -13.13 22.14 -4.12
CA PRO A 506 -13.97 20.95 -3.92
C PRO A 506 -14.23 20.13 -5.19
N ASP A 507 -14.27 20.78 -6.36
CA ASP A 507 -14.51 20.14 -7.66
C ASP A 507 -13.47 19.04 -8.02
N PHE A 508 -12.31 19.00 -7.35
CA PHE A 508 -11.31 17.93 -7.53
C PHE A 508 -11.44 16.79 -6.52
N ARG A 509 -12.28 16.93 -5.49
CA ARG A 509 -12.41 16.02 -4.33
C ARG A 509 -13.86 15.60 -4.05
N ASP A 510 -14.75 15.79 -5.01
CA ASP A 510 -16.18 15.49 -4.92
C ASP A 510 -16.54 14.04 -5.29
N GLY A 511 -15.55 13.27 -5.75
CA GLY A 511 -15.72 11.89 -6.21
C GLY A 511 -16.47 11.76 -7.55
N GLU A 512 -16.86 12.86 -8.19
CA GLU A 512 -17.48 12.83 -9.51
C GLU A 512 -16.45 12.49 -10.57
N MET A 513 -16.78 11.53 -11.43
CA MET A 513 -15.93 11.13 -12.54
C MET A 513 -15.70 12.29 -13.52
N ALA A 514 -14.57 12.25 -14.22
CA ALA A 514 -14.27 13.26 -15.21
C ALA A 514 -15.21 13.14 -16.42
N ARG A 515 -15.36 14.24 -17.17
CA ARG A 515 -15.76 14.16 -18.59
C ARG A 515 -14.54 14.49 -19.42
N VAL A 516 -14.20 13.63 -20.36
CA VAL A 516 -12.94 13.70 -21.10
C VAL A 516 -13.21 13.88 -22.59
N ARG A 517 -12.51 14.84 -23.20
CA ARG A 517 -12.35 14.93 -24.65
C ARG A 517 -10.91 14.64 -24.99
N TRP A 518 -10.66 13.93 -26.08
CA TRP A 518 -9.31 13.52 -26.43
C TRP A 518 -9.14 13.36 -27.94
N SER A 519 -7.89 13.23 -28.38
CA SER A 519 -7.53 12.92 -29.76
C SER A 519 -6.38 11.92 -29.80
N ASP A 520 -6.57 10.78 -30.45
CA ASP A 520 -5.50 9.79 -30.61
C ASP A 520 -4.38 10.31 -31.54
N THR A 521 -4.77 10.99 -32.62
CA THR A 521 -3.82 11.50 -33.63
C THR A 521 -2.83 12.52 -33.07
N ASN A 522 -3.28 13.37 -32.14
CA ASN A 522 -2.46 14.43 -31.57
C ASN A 522 -2.14 14.20 -30.08
N GLN A 523 -2.61 13.08 -29.51
CA GLN A 523 -2.42 12.65 -28.12
C GLN A 523 -2.63 13.77 -27.08
N TRP A 524 -3.73 14.54 -27.24
CA TRP A 524 -4.14 15.51 -26.22
C TRP A 524 -5.38 15.05 -25.47
N LEU A 525 -5.48 15.52 -24.23
CA LEU A 525 -6.59 15.27 -23.31
C LEU A 525 -7.13 16.59 -22.76
N LEU A 526 -8.45 16.72 -22.69
CA LEU A 526 -9.14 17.79 -22.00
C LEU A 526 -10.12 17.18 -21.01
N MET A 527 -9.82 17.34 -19.73
CA MET A 527 -10.61 16.82 -18.63
C MET A 527 -11.42 17.93 -17.96
N ALA A 528 -12.74 17.73 -17.86
CA ALA A 528 -13.61 18.62 -17.10
C ALA A 528 -13.84 18.06 -15.68
N ARG A 529 -13.56 18.89 -14.67
CA ARG A 529 -13.80 18.61 -13.24
C ARG A 529 -14.59 19.76 -12.63
N GLY A 530 -15.91 19.59 -12.50
CA GLY A 530 -16.82 20.65 -12.10
C GLY A 530 -16.60 21.94 -12.90
N ARG A 531 -16.17 23.01 -12.23
CA ARG A 531 -15.84 24.32 -12.82
C ARG A 531 -14.44 24.41 -13.43
N PHE A 532 -13.70 23.32 -13.56
CA PHE A 532 -12.34 23.32 -14.07
C PHE A 532 -12.21 22.54 -15.38
N GLN A 533 -11.32 23.03 -16.24
CA GLN A 533 -10.90 22.37 -17.48
C GLN A 533 -9.38 22.18 -17.41
N VAL A 534 -8.91 20.94 -17.50
CA VAL A 534 -7.49 20.57 -17.47
C VAL A 534 -7.11 20.06 -18.85
N GLY A 535 -6.37 20.89 -19.60
CA GLY A 535 -5.85 20.56 -20.92
C GLY A 535 -4.42 20.04 -20.81
N VAL A 536 -4.15 18.90 -21.43
CA VAL A 536 -2.87 18.19 -21.35
C VAL A 536 -2.45 17.74 -22.74
N ASN A 537 -1.19 17.99 -23.10
CA ASN A 537 -0.54 17.38 -24.25
C ASN A 537 0.32 16.19 -23.80
N LEU A 538 -0.12 14.98 -24.13
CA LEU A 538 0.56 13.72 -23.85
C LEU A 538 1.35 13.21 -25.06
N GLY A 539 1.31 13.95 -26.19
CA GLY A 539 1.99 13.56 -27.42
C GLY A 539 3.42 14.08 -27.54
N PRO A 540 4.19 13.52 -28.49
CA PRO A 540 5.59 13.89 -28.72
C PRO A 540 5.76 15.24 -29.45
N GLY A 541 4.68 15.79 -30.01
CA GLY A 541 4.68 17.03 -30.79
C GLY A 541 3.85 18.13 -30.12
N GLU A 542 4.05 19.37 -30.55
CA GLU A 542 3.20 20.48 -30.14
C GLU A 542 1.79 20.31 -30.72
N CYS A 543 0.75 20.60 -29.94
CA CYS A 543 -0.63 20.47 -30.39
C CYS A 543 -1.54 21.57 -29.84
N VAL A 544 -2.72 21.71 -30.44
CA VAL A 544 -3.78 22.61 -29.97
C VAL A 544 -4.82 21.80 -29.21
N VAL A 545 -4.96 22.05 -27.91
CA VAL A 545 -6.01 21.48 -27.07
C VAL A 545 -7.26 22.37 -27.18
N PRO A 546 -8.43 21.84 -27.58
CA PRO A 546 -9.62 22.64 -27.86
C PRO A 546 -10.33 23.06 -26.57
N VAL A 547 -9.92 24.17 -25.98
CA VAL A 547 -10.52 24.75 -24.76
C VAL A 547 -11.70 25.66 -25.14
N PRO A 548 -12.93 25.43 -24.62
CA PRO A 548 -14.08 26.29 -24.90
C PRO A 548 -13.86 27.75 -24.45
N ASP A 549 -14.38 28.73 -25.22
CA ASP A 549 -14.42 30.17 -24.88
C ASP A 549 -13.06 30.85 -24.58
N SER A 550 -12.03 30.42 -25.30
CA SER A 550 -10.60 30.69 -25.06
C SER A 550 -10.12 32.14 -25.09
N ALA A 551 -10.80 33.08 -25.76
CA ALA A 551 -10.26 34.44 -25.88
C ALA A 551 -10.42 35.31 -24.60
N ALA A 552 -11.27 34.90 -23.65
CA ALA A 552 -11.59 35.67 -22.45
C ALA A 552 -11.09 35.05 -21.13
N LEU A 553 -10.64 33.79 -21.15
CA LEU A 553 -10.25 33.06 -19.94
C LEU A 553 -8.74 33.17 -19.70
N THR A 554 -8.35 33.67 -18.53
CA THR A 554 -6.95 33.65 -18.08
C THR A 554 -6.65 32.28 -17.47
N PRO A 555 -5.60 31.56 -17.93
CA PRO A 555 -5.25 30.27 -17.36
C PRO A 555 -4.86 30.44 -15.88
N LEU A 556 -5.38 29.55 -15.03
CA LEU A 556 -5.04 29.51 -13.61
C LEU A 556 -3.63 28.93 -13.41
N LEU A 557 -3.29 27.88 -14.16
CA LEU A 557 -2.00 27.20 -14.12
C LEU A 557 -1.52 26.88 -15.54
N VAL A 558 -0.20 26.95 -15.74
CA VAL A 558 0.48 26.56 -16.98
C VAL A 558 1.82 25.90 -16.62
N SER A 559 2.15 24.76 -17.24
CA SER A 559 3.38 24.03 -16.91
C SER A 559 4.67 24.64 -17.47
N SER A 560 4.58 25.49 -18.50
CA SER A 560 5.73 26.17 -19.13
C SER A 560 5.34 27.45 -19.89
N GLY A 561 6.20 28.48 -19.87
CA GLY A 561 6.29 29.57 -20.86
C GLY A 561 5.10 30.50 -21.13
N GLY A 562 3.93 30.25 -20.53
CA GLY A 562 2.67 30.89 -20.91
C GLY A 562 1.92 30.12 -22.01
N VAL A 563 0.60 30.32 -22.10
CA VAL A 563 -0.25 29.66 -23.12
C VAL A 563 -0.30 30.52 -24.36
N ARG A 564 0.05 29.94 -25.51
CA ARG A 564 -0.17 30.55 -26.82
C ARG A 564 -1.54 30.09 -27.34
N TRP A 565 -2.35 31.02 -27.84
CA TRP A 565 -3.70 30.70 -28.32
C TRP A 565 -3.71 30.57 -29.84
N GLU A 566 -4.24 29.45 -30.35
CA GLU A 566 -4.38 29.20 -31.78
C GLU A 566 -5.69 28.45 -32.07
N ASN A 567 -6.38 28.83 -33.15
CA ASN A 567 -7.57 28.14 -33.65
C ASN A 567 -8.64 27.85 -32.58
N GLY A 568 -8.81 28.76 -31.62
CA GLY A 568 -9.78 28.60 -30.53
C GLY A 568 -9.36 27.63 -29.43
N GLY A 569 -8.09 27.21 -29.36
CA GLY A 569 -7.56 26.34 -28.31
C GLY A 569 -6.18 26.77 -27.80
N ALA A 570 -5.73 26.08 -26.75
CA ALA A 570 -4.43 26.30 -26.13
C ALA A 570 -3.36 25.51 -26.88
N PHE A 571 -2.36 26.19 -27.42
CA PHE A 571 -1.19 25.58 -28.02
C PHE A 571 -0.21 25.16 -26.91
N LEU A 572 0.03 23.85 -26.81
CA LEU A 572 0.83 23.25 -25.75
C LEU A 572 2.03 22.49 -26.34
N PRO A 573 3.24 22.68 -25.79
CA PRO A 573 4.38 21.81 -26.11
C PRO A 573 4.16 20.39 -25.57
N PRO A 574 4.97 19.40 -25.94
CA PRO A 574 4.96 18.07 -25.33
C PRO A 574 5.05 18.15 -23.79
N GLY A 575 4.18 17.44 -23.07
CA GLY A 575 4.05 17.53 -21.62
C GLY A 575 3.46 18.86 -21.10
N GLY A 576 2.93 19.69 -22.01
CA GLY A 576 2.28 20.94 -21.69
C GLY A 576 0.97 20.71 -20.95
N VAL A 577 0.75 21.47 -19.87
CA VAL A 577 -0.48 21.44 -19.06
C VAL A 577 -1.00 22.86 -18.94
N VAL A 578 -2.31 23.00 -19.05
CA VAL A 578 -3.03 24.23 -18.73
C VAL A 578 -4.30 23.92 -17.94
N VAL A 579 -4.58 24.73 -16.92
CA VAL A 579 -5.81 24.62 -16.13
C VAL A 579 -6.59 25.93 -16.20
N PHE A 580 -7.89 25.83 -16.43
CA PHE A 580 -8.82 26.95 -16.45
C PHE A 580 -9.92 26.75 -15.44
N ARG A 581 -10.48 27.88 -14.96
CA ARG A 581 -11.75 27.92 -14.24
C ARG A 581 -12.83 28.44 -15.19
N THR A 582 -13.85 27.65 -15.44
CA THR A 582 -15.07 28.04 -16.15
C THR A 582 -16.06 28.67 -15.16
N GLY A 583 -16.79 29.70 -15.62
CA GLY A 583 -17.69 30.51 -14.79
C GLY A 583 -18.89 29.77 -14.22
#